data_AF-W0I083-F1
#
_entry.id   AF-W0I083-F1
#
_cell.length_a   1.000
_cell.length_b   1.000
_cell.length_c   1.000
_cell.angle_alpha   90.00
_cell.angle_beta   90.00
_cell.angle_gamma   90.00
#
_symmetry.space_group_name_H-M   'P 1'
#
loop_
_entity.id
_entity.type
_entity.pdbx_description
1 polymer ?
#
loop_
_entity_poly.entity_id
_entity_poly.type
_entity_poly.pdbx_seq_one_letter_code
_entity_poly.pdbx_strand_id
1 'polypeptide(L)'
;MTMQNLISLKELTALSTNAISATSHTELPTGGTTSQLVSSTFKQLSEQDLDFKQMINALSSSPETTSNPEKLSQLQSLIGEYSNYVSLVSTLAKKGVNTVETLGKAQ
;
A
#
# COMPACT_ATOMS: atom_id res chain seq x y z
N MET A 1 -15.62 21.57 19.76
CA MET A 1 -16.55 20.66 19.06
C MET A 1 -16.06 20.55 17.62
N THR A 2 -15.10 19.66 17.34
CA THR A 2 -14.47 19.54 16.03
C THR A 2 -15.11 18.38 15.26
N MET A 3 -15.73 18.71 14.13
CA MET A 3 -16.36 17.76 13.22
C MET A 3 -15.29 16.79 12.67
N GLN A 4 -15.53 15.49 12.88
CA GLN A 4 -14.81 14.42 12.19
C GLN A 4 -15.23 14.45 10.72
N ASN A 5 -14.29 14.77 9.85
CA ASN A 5 -14.49 14.71 8.40
C ASN A 5 -14.54 13.22 8.01
N LEU A 6 -15.76 12.69 7.89
CA LEU A 6 -16.00 11.32 7.44
C LEU A 6 -15.69 11.24 5.94
N ILE A 7 -14.50 10.78 5.59
CA ILE A 7 -14.15 10.45 4.21
C ILE A 7 -15.17 9.43 3.72
N SER A 8 -15.92 9.77 2.68
CA SER A 8 -16.93 8.89 2.13
C SER A 8 -16.27 7.67 1.49
N LEU A 9 -16.89 6.49 1.57
CA LEU A 9 -16.39 5.28 0.90
C LEU A 9 -16.12 5.52 -0.60
N LYS A 10 -16.90 6.42 -1.22
CA LYS A 10 -16.71 6.85 -2.61
C LYS A 10 -15.42 7.62 -2.82
N GLU A 11 -15.04 8.46 -1.87
CA GLU A 11 -13.79 9.21 -1.91
C GLU A 11 -12.60 8.28 -1.70
N LEU A 12 -12.71 7.31 -0.79
CA LEU A 12 -11.69 6.28 -0.61
C LEU A 12 -11.52 5.42 -1.87
N THR A 13 -12.62 5.13 -2.57
CA THR A 13 -12.62 4.40 -3.85
C THR A 13 -12.03 5.26 -4.99
N ALA A 14 -12.29 6.56 -4.98
CA ALA A 14 -11.70 7.49 -5.94
C ALA A 14 -10.18 7.65 -5.71
N LEU A 15 -9.75 7.76 -4.45
CA LEU A 15 -8.35 7.79 -4.04
C LEU A 15 -7.62 6.48 -4.42
N SER A 16 -8.26 5.32 -4.23
CA SER A 16 -7.67 4.04 -4.66
C SER A 16 -7.58 3.93 -6.18
N THR A 17 -8.60 4.40 -6.91
CA THR A 17 -8.60 4.41 -8.38
C THR A 17 -7.49 5.31 -8.92
N ASN A 18 -7.32 6.50 -8.33
CA ASN A 18 -6.25 7.42 -8.69
C ASN A 18 -4.85 6.88 -8.30
N ALA A 19 -4.72 6.15 -7.20
CA ALA A 19 -3.47 5.46 -6.83
C ALA A 19 -3.13 4.31 -7.80
N ILE A 20 -4.15 3.63 -8.32
CA ILE A 20 -4.01 2.61 -9.39
C ILE A 20 -3.66 3.29 -10.73
N SER A 21 -4.21 4.47 -11.01
CA SER A 21 -3.83 5.28 -12.17
C SER A 21 -2.40 5.84 -12.07
N ALA A 22 -1.92 6.19 -10.87
CA ALA A 22 -0.54 6.63 -10.65
C ALA A 22 0.48 5.49 -10.80
N THR A 23 0.10 4.24 -10.49
CA THR A 23 0.91 3.04 -10.77
C THR A 23 0.82 2.56 -12.23
N SER A 24 -0.01 3.20 -13.07
CA SER A 24 -0.17 2.87 -14.49
C SER A 24 1.03 3.24 -15.37
N HIS A 25 2.09 3.79 -14.80
CA HIS A 25 3.39 3.94 -15.49
C HIS A 25 4.33 2.75 -15.27
N THR A 26 3.80 1.56 -15.01
CA THR A 26 4.51 0.32 -15.36
C THR A 26 4.14 -0.05 -16.79
N GLU A 27 4.66 0.74 -17.74
CA GLU A 27 4.73 0.29 -19.13
C GLU A 27 5.52 -1.02 -19.12
N LEU A 28 4.94 -2.09 -19.69
CA LEU A 28 5.75 -3.25 -20.00
C LEU A 28 6.92 -2.75 -20.86
N PRO A 29 8.17 -3.11 -20.53
CA PRO A 29 9.23 -3.06 -21.54
C PRO A 29 8.66 -3.80 -22.75
N THR A 30 8.60 -3.14 -23.90
CA THR A 30 8.13 -3.73 -25.15
C THR A 30 8.75 -5.12 -25.32
N GLY A 31 7.95 -6.19 -25.10
CA GLY A 31 8.42 -7.59 -25.13
C GLY A 31 8.43 -8.36 -23.79
N GLY A 32 7.96 -7.80 -22.68
CA GLY A 32 7.90 -8.49 -21.38
C GLY A 32 6.78 -9.53 -21.26
N THR A 33 7.04 -10.63 -20.54
CA THR A 33 6.03 -11.65 -20.17
C THR A 33 5.28 -11.27 -18.90
N THR A 34 4.06 -11.81 -18.69
CA THR A 34 3.31 -11.66 -17.44
C THR A 34 4.13 -12.06 -16.22
N SER A 35 5.00 -13.08 -16.34
CA SER A 35 5.88 -13.52 -15.24
C SER A 35 6.88 -12.43 -14.84
N GLN A 36 7.45 -11.71 -15.81
CA GLN A 36 8.37 -10.60 -15.55
C GLN A 36 7.64 -9.40 -14.91
N LEU A 37 6.40 -9.13 -15.33
CA LEU A 37 5.57 -8.10 -14.70
C LEU A 37 5.26 -8.46 -13.23
N VAL A 38 4.86 -9.70 -12.97
CA VAL A 38 4.60 -10.18 -11.59
C VAL A 38 5.85 -10.10 -10.74
N SER A 39 7.00 -10.55 -11.27
CA SER A 39 8.27 -10.52 -10.54
C SER A 39 8.73 -9.10 -10.22
N SER A 40 8.65 -8.17 -11.18
CA SER A 40 9.03 -6.76 -10.96
C SER A 40 8.08 -6.06 -10.00
N THR A 41 6.77 -6.28 -10.12
CA THR A 41 5.76 -5.74 -9.20
C THR A 41 5.99 -6.26 -7.78
N PHE A 42 6.26 -7.56 -7.62
CA PHE A 42 6.57 -8.16 -6.32
C PHE A 42 7.84 -7.55 -5.71
N LYS A 43 8.89 -7.36 -6.52
CA LYS A 43 10.12 -6.73 -6.08
C LYS A 43 9.88 -5.30 -5.57
N GLN A 44 9.15 -4.48 -6.34
CA GLN A 44 8.78 -3.12 -5.93
C GLN A 44 7.96 -3.11 -4.63
N LEU A 45 6.99 -4.02 -4.50
CA LEU A 45 6.20 -4.17 -3.27
C LEU A 45 7.07 -4.48 -2.05
N SER A 46 8.06 -5.35 -2.24
CA SER A 46 9.00 -5.76 -1.19
C SER A 46 9.97 -4.64 -0.81
N GLU A 47 10.45 -3.85 -1.78
CA GLU A 47 11.30 -2.68 -1.53
C GLU A 47 10.52 -1.62 -0.76
N GLN A 48 9.28 -1.33 -1.17
CA GLN A 48 8.42 -0.37 -0.49
C GLN A 48 8.05 -0.81 0.95
N ASP A 49 7.79 -2.10 1.19
CA ASP A 49 7.58 -2.65 2.55
C ASP A 49 8.81 -2.43 3.44
N LEU A 50 10.00 -2.65 2.89
CA LEU A 50 11.26 -2.44 3.61
C LEU A 50 11.45 -0.95 3.94
N ASP A 51 11.21 -0.05 2.98
CA ASP A 51 11.35 1.40 3.15
C ASP A 51 10.43 1.94 4.25
N PHE A 52 9.16 1.51 4.28
CA PHE A 52 8.23 1.87 5.36
C PHE A 52 8.77 1.43 6.72
N LYS A 53 9.22 0.18 6.84
CA LYS A 53 9.75 -0.37 8.11
C LYS A 53 10.99 0.37 8.56
N GLN A 54 11.92 0.66 7.64
CA GLN A 54 13.14 1.40 7.96
C GLN A 54 12.82 2.81 8.44
N MET A 55 11.91 3.51 7.77
CA MET A 55 11.51 4.86 8.13
C MET A 55 10.79 4.89 9.50
N ILE A 56 9.83 3.98 9.73
CA ILE A 56 9.15 3.85 11.02
C ILE A 56 10.16 3.59 12.13
N ASN A 57 11.07 2.63 11.94
CA ASN A 57 12.08 2.29 12.94
C ASN A 57 13.03 3.46 13.24
N ALA A 58 13.45 4.19 12.21
CA ALA A 58 14.33 5.35 12.37
C ALA A 58 13.66 6.46 13.17
N LEU A 59 12.38 6.75 12.89
CA LEU A 59 11.63 7.75 13.63
C LEU A 59 11.31 7.29 15.05
N SER A 60 10.90 6.03 15.24
CA SER A 60 10.49 5.50 16.55
C SER A 60 11.65 5.34 17.53
N SER A 61 12.87 5.11 17.02
CA SER A 61 14.07 4.94 17.84
C SER A 61 14.71 6.25 18.29
N SER A 62 14.22 7.39 17.80
CA SER A 62 14.74 8.71 18.12
C SER A 62 14.00 9.31 19.33
N PRO A 63 14.70 9.59 20.45
CA PRO A 63 14.10 10.24 21.64
C PRO A 63 13.51 11.63 21.33
N GLU A 64 14.06 12.30 20.32
CA GLU A 64 13.61 13.59 19.82
C GLU A 64 12.27 13.50 19.08
N THR A 65 11.90 12.32 18.60
CA THR A 65 10.60 12.07 17.94
C THR A 65 9.51 11.83 18.96
N THR A 66 9.79 11.03 20.01
CA THR A 66 8.79 10.72 21.04
C THR A 66 8.49 11.89 21.97
N SER A 67 9.40 12.85 22.05
CA SER A 67 9.28 14.05 22.89
C SER A 67 8.73 15.26 22.12
N ASN A 68 8.58 15.17 20.79
CA ASN A 68 8.05 16.24 19.94
C ASN A 68 6.69 15.83 19.35
N PRO A 69 5.59 16.52 19.68
CA PRO A 69 4.25 16.15 19.26
C PRO A 69 4.03 16.21 17.74
N GLU A 70 4.71 17.10 17.02
CA GLU A 70 4.63 17.17 15.56
C GLU A 70 5.30 15.97 14.91
N LYS A 71 6.49 15.58 15.40
CA LYS A 71 7.19 14.39 14.91
C LYS A 71 6.44 13.11 15.27
N LEU A 72 5.79 13.07 16.44
CA LEU A 72 4.92 11.96 16.84
C LEU A 72 3.71 11.83 15.91
N SER A 73 3.11 12.96 15.51
CA SER A 73 2.00 12.98 14.55
C SER A 73 2.44 12.47 13.17
N GLN A 74 3.64 12.85 12.71
CA GLN A 74 4.22 12.33 11.47
C GLN A 74 4.45 10.81 11.54
N LEU A 75 5.01 10.31 12.65
CA LEU A 75 5.19 8.88 12.88
C LEU A 75 3.84 8.13 12.87
N GLN A 76 2.81 8.68 13.51
CA GLN A 76 1.47 8.09 13.49
C GLN A 76 0.89 8.04 12.08
N SER A 77 1.05 9.10 11.28
CA SER A 77 0.61 9.13 9.89
C SER A 77 1.31 8.04 9.07
N LEU A 78 2.64 7.91 9.23
CA LEU A 78 3.44 6.91 8.53
C LEU A 78 3.03 5.47 8.89
N ILE A 79 2.76 5.20 10.17
CA ILE A 79 2.26 3.90 10.63
C ILE A 79 0.88 3.61 10.02
N GLY A 80 0.00 4.61 9.98
CA GLY A 80 -1.32 4.49 9.37
C GLY A 80 -1.25 4.19 7.86
N GLU A 81 -0.36 4.88 7.15
CA GLU A 81 -0.12 4.66 5.73
C GLU A 81 0.42 3.26 5.44
N TYR A 82 1.42 2.80 6.20
CA TYR A 82 1.94 1.44 6.10
C TYR A 82 0.85 0.37 6.37
N SER A 83 0.04 0.58 7.40
CA SER A 83 -1.09 -0.32 7.71
C SER A 83 -2.08 -0.40 6.55
N ASN A 84 -2.43 0.74 5.94
CA ASN A 84 -3.31 0.78 4.78
C ASN A 84 -2.69 0.06 3.58
N TYR A 85 -1.41 0.32 3.29
CA TYR A 85 -0.66 -0.31 2.21
C TYR A 85 -0.69 -1.84 2.31
N VAL A 86 -0.25 -2.40 3.45
CA VAL A 86 -0.22 -3.86 3.66
C VAL A 86 -1.63 -4.46 3.59
N SER A 87 -2.63 -3.77 4.14
CA SER A 87 -4.01 -4.25 4.13
C SER A 87 -4.58 -4.34 2.71
N LEU A 88 -4.34 -3.31 1.89
CA LEU A 88 -4.81 -3.26 0.50
C LEU A 88 -4.13 -4.35 -0.34
N VAL A 89 -2.80 -4.45 -0.27
CA VAL A 89 -2.02 -5.48 -0.97
C VAL A 89 -2.52 -6.88 -0.60
N SER A 90 -2.66 -7.16 0.69
CA SER A 90 -3.12 -8.46 1.19
C SER A 90 -4.55 -8.78 0.74
N THR A 91 -5.43 -7.78 0.75
CA THR A 91 -6.83 -7.95 0.34
C THR A 91 -6.92 -8.27 -1.16
N LEU A 92 -6.17 -7.54 -1.98
CA LEU A 92 -6.15 -7.74 -3.42
C LEU A 92 -5.58 -9.11 -3.77
N ALA A 93 -4.46 -9.50 -3.15
CA ALA A 93 -3.85 -10.82 -3.35
C ALA A 93 -4.83 -11.96 -3.00
N LYS A 94 -5.50 -11.88 -1.84
CA LYS A 94 -6.50 -12.87 -1.42
C LYS A 94 -7.68 -12.95 -2.40
N LYS A 95 -8.24 -11.82 -2.80
CA LYS A 95 -9.34 -11.79 -3.78
C LYS A 95 -8.92 -12.35 -5.14
N GLY A 96 -7.70 -12.06 -5.59
CA GLY A 96 -7.13 -12.60 -6.82
C GLY A 96 -7.04 -14.13 -6.79
N VAL A 97 -6.40 -14.69 -5.76
CA VAL A 97 -6.28 -16.15 -5.58
C VAL A 97 -7.65 -16.81 -5.51
N ASN A 98 -8.56 -16.30 -4.68
CA ASN A 98 -9.91 -16.86 -4.55
C ASN A 98 -10.68 -16.86 -5.88
N THR A 99 -10.49 -15.84 -6.72
CA THR A 99 -11.13 -15.76 -8.03
C THR A 99 -10.61 -16.85 -8.96
N VAL A 100 -9.28 -17.04 -9.02
CA VAL A 100 -8.65 -18.10 -9.82
C VAL A 100 -9.09 -19.47 -9.34
N GLU A 101 -9.09 -19.72 -8.02
CA GLU A 101 -9.57 -20.97 -7.44
C GLU A 101 -11.04 -21.25 -7.77
N THR A 102 -11.89 -20.22 -7.74
CA THR A 102 -13.31 -20.34 -8.08
C THR A 102 -13.50 -20.73 -9.54
N LEU A 103 -12.78 -20.08 -10.46
CA LEU A 103 -12.83 -20.39 -11.89
C LEU A 103 -12.27 -21.78 -12.19
N GLY A 104 -11.20 -22.19 -11.50
CA GLY A 104 -10.61 -23.52 -11.65
C GLY A 104 -11.51 -24.66 -11.16
N LYS A 105 -12.31 -24.43 -10.11
CA LYS A 105 -13.32 -25.41 -9.62
C LYS A 105 -14.60 -25.45 -10.46
N ALA A 106 -14.84 -24.44 -11.30
CA ALA A 106 -16.01 -24.35 -12.16
C ALA A 106 -15.84 -25.11 -13.49
N GLN A 107 -14.65 -25.64 -13.77
CA GLN A 107 -14.37 -26.58 -14.86
C GLN A 107 -14.61 -28.02 -14.42
#